data_AF-A0A3D1P967-F1
#
_entry.id   AF-A0A3D1P967-F1
#
_cell.length_a   1.000
_cell.length_b   1.000
_cell.length_c   1.000
_cell.angle_alpha   90.00
_cell.angle_beta   90.00
_cell.angle_gamma   90.00
#
_symmetry.space_group_name_H-M   'P 1'
#
loop_
_entity.id
_entity.type
_entity.pdbx_description
1 polymer ?
#
loop_
_entity_poly.entity_id
_entity_poly.type
_entity_poly.pdbx_seq_one_letter_code
_entity_poly.pdbx_strand_id
1 'polypeptide(L)' 'MNNRQSSEASLFLGSLKNGIWFLGISSWLFGITDRSIASLSDGYLSALDIAQLFIAAFFFVSWLFLKPTPKV' A
#
# COMPACT_ATOMS: atom_id res chain seq x y z
N MET A 1 -18.08 31.83 11.47
CA MET A 1 -17.83 30.46 12.00
C MET A 1 -17.29 29.48 10.94
N ASN A 2 -16.70 29.94 9.82
CA ASN A 2 -16.34 29.05 8.69
C ASN A 2 -14.93 28.40 8.79
N ASN A 3 -14.05 28.95 9.65
CA ASN A 3 -12.64 28.53 9.69
C ASN A 3 -12.40 27.24 10.49
N ARG A 4 -13.32 26.88 11.40
CA ARG A 4 -13.21 25.67 12.23
C ARG A 4 -13.56 24.40 11.46
N GLN A 5 -14.54 24.48 10.57
CA GLN A 5 -15.02 23.35 9.77
C GLN A 5 -13.98 22.90 8.72
N SER A 6 -13.22 23.84 8.16
CA SER A 6 -12.05 23.54 7.32
C SER A 6 -10.91 22.87 8.10
N SER A 7 -10.74 23.21 9.38
CA SER A 7 -9.74 22.60 10.26
C SER A 7 -10.10 21.16 10.64
N GLU A 8 -11.35 20.85 10.91
CA GLU A 8 -11.79 19.48 11.21
C GLU A 8 -11.74 18.57 9.98
N ALA A 9 -12.16 19.09 8.82
CA ALA A 9 -12.09 18.35 7.55
C ALA A 9 -10.64 18.04 7.14
N SER A 10 -9.69 18.96 7.37
CA SER A 10 -8.27 18.72 7.08
C SER A 10 -7.63 17.71 8.03
N LEU A 11 -8.01 17.71 9.31
CA LEU A 11 -7.59 16.69 10.28
C LEU A 11 -8.14 15.30 9.91
N PHE A 12 -9.42 15.22 9.55
CA PHE A 12 -10.03 13.98 9.08
C PHE A 12 -9.40 13.47 7.79
N LEU A 13 -9.09 14.36 6.84
CA LEU A 13 -8.40 13.97 5.61
C LEU A 13 -6.97 13.49 5.88
N GLY A 14 -6.29 14.06 6.88
CA GLY A 14 -4.99 13.59 7.36
C GLY A 14 -5.04 12.17 7.92
N SER A 15 -5.99 11.89 8.81
CA SER A 15 -6.17 10.56 9.40
C SER A 15 -6.63 9.52 8.37
N LEU A 16 -7.53 9.89 7.46
CA LEU A 16 -7.99 9.02 6.37
C LEU A 16 -6.84 8.65 5.43
N LYS A 17 -6.00 9.62 5.03
CA LYS A 17 -4.82 9.33 4.19
C LYS A 17 -3.86 8.38 4.87
N ASN A 18 -3.65 8.54 6.18
CA ASN A 18 -2.78 7.64 6.94
C ASN A 18 -3.40 6.24 7.07
N GLY A 19 -4.72 6.15 7.24
CA GLY A 19 -5.47 4.90 7.22
C GLY A 19 -5.37 4.17 5.87
N ILE A 20 -5.58 4.88 4.76
CA ILE A 20 -5.44 4.33 3.40
C ILE A 20 -4.01 3.86 3.17
N TRP A 21 -3.01 4.62 3.62
CA TRP A 21 -1.61 4.23 3.51
C TRP A 21 -1.33 2.91 4.24
N PHE A 22 -1.80 2.79 5.48
CA PHE A 22 -1.64 1.57 6.29
C PHE A 22 -2.41 0.37 5.71
N LEU A 23 -3.65 0.57 5.27
CA LEU A 23 -4.44 -0.47 4.60
C LEU A 23 -3.77 -0.91 3.29
N GLY A 24 -3.18 0.02 2.55
CA GLY A 24 -2.41 -0.27 1.35
C GLY A 24 -1.21 -1.16 1.67
N ILE A 25 -0.45 -0.88 2.74
CA ILE A 25 0.66 -1.73 3.18
C ILE A 25 0.20 -3.16 3.43
N SER A 26 -0.85 -3.33 4.23
CA SER A 26 -1.41 -4.65 4.54
C SER A 26 -1.92 -5.37 3.29
N SER A 27 -2.57 -4.64 2.38
CA SER A 27 -3.08 -5.19 1.11
C SER A 27 -1.94 -5.66 0.19
N TRP A 28 -0.87 -4.88 0.07
CA TRP A 28 0.32 -5.28 -0.69
C TRP A 28 1.00 -6.50 -0.07
N LEU A 29 1.18 -6.53 1.25
CA LEU A 29 1.77 -7.68 1.95
C LEU A 29 0.95 -8.94 1.71
N PHE A 30 -0.37 -8.83 1.85
CA PHE A 30 -1.29 -9.95 1.65
C PHE A 30 -1.28 -10.43 0.19
N GLY A 31 -1.36 -9.53 -0.78
CA GLY A 31 -1.37 -9.89 -2.21
C GLY A 31 -0.06 -10.50 -2.70
N ILE A 32 1.08 -10.02 -2.21
CA ILE A 32 2.40 -10.62 -2.51
C ILE A 32 2.48 -12.01 -1.89
N THR A 33 2.02 -12.17 -0.64
CA THR A 33 2.04 -13.46 0.07
C THR A 33 1.14 -14.50 -0.61
N ASP A 34 -0.08 -14.13 -0.97
CA ASP A 34 -1.03 -14.99 -1.69
C ASP A 34 -0.44 -15.50 -3.02
N ARG A 35 0.05 -14.58 -3.87
CA ARG A 35 0.71 -14.95 -5.13
C ARG A 35 1.97 -15.79 -4.92
N SER A 36 2.74 -15.51 -3.87
CA SER A 36 3.93 -16.32 -3.53
C SER A 36 3.51 -17.74 -3.15
N ILE A 37 2.52 -17.91 -2.28
CA ILE A 37 2.02 -19.22 -1.84
C ILE A 37 1.44 -20.01 -3.02
N ALA A 38 0.66 -19.37 -3.89
CA ALA A 38 0.14 -20.00 -5.10
C ALA A 38 1.26 -20.50 -6.02
N SER A 39 2.26 -19.66 -6.30
CA SER A 39 3.40 -20.02 -7.15
C SER A 39 4.29 -21.13 -6.54
N LEU A 40 4.42 -21.16 -5.21
CA LEU A 40 5.15 -22.21 -4.50
C LEU A 40 4.37 -23.53 -4.46
N SER A 41 3.04 -23.45 -4.38
CA SER A 41 2.16 -24.64 -4.37
C SER A 41 2.06 -25.31 -5.73
N ASP A 42 2.14 -24.53 -6.82
CA ASP A 42 2.20 -25.07 -8.19
C ASP A 42 3.53 -25.77 -8.50
N GLY A 43 4.55 -25.68 -7.62
CA GLY A 43 5.80 -26.42 -7.74
C GLY A 43 6.71 -25.97 -8.90
N TYR A 44 6.29 -24.98 -9.68
CA TYR A 44 7.03 -24.40 -10.79
C TYR A 44 6.99 -22.87 -10.68
N LEU A 45 8.09 -22.29 -10.19
CA LEU A 45 8.28 -20.85 -10.24
C LEU A 45 8.62 -20.44 -11.67
N SER A 46 7.60 -20.02 -12.42
CA SER A 46 7.81 -19.49 -13.75
C SER A 46 8.59 -18.17 -13.67
N ALA A 47 9.41 -17.89 -14.69
CA ALA A 47 10.08 -16.59 -14.82
C ALA A 47 9.06 -15.43 -14.81
N LEU A 48 7.84 -15.69 -15.28
CA LEU A 48 6.70 -14.77 -15.20
C LEU A 48 6.31 -14.45 -13.75
N ASP A 49 6.20 -15.46 -12.89
CA ASP A 49 5.78 -15.27 -11.49
C ASP A 49 6.82 -14.49 -10.70
N ILE A 50 8.09 -14.76 -10.97
CA ILE A 50 9.23 -14.01 -10.39
C ILE A 50 9.19 -12.54 -10.85
N ALA A 51 9.02 -12.28 -12.15
CA ALA A 51 8.90 -10.92 -12.67
C ALA A 51 7.71 -10.18 -12.06
N GLN A 52 6.58 -10.87 -11.90
CA GLN A 52 5.36 -10.32 -11.34
C GLN A 52 5.49 -10.01 -9.83
N LEU A 53 6.13 -10.89 -9.07
CA LEU A 53 6.48 -10.64 -7.67
C LEU A 53 7.44 -9.47 -7.53
N PHE A 54 8.41 -9.34 -8.43
CA PHE A 54 9.35 -8.22 -8.45
C PHE A 54 8.66 -6.88 -8.73
N ILE A 55 7.75 -6.84 -9.71
CA ILE A 55 6.96 -5.64 -10.00
C ILE A 55 6.03 -5.29 -8.82
N ALA A 56 5.38 -6.29 -8.22
CA ALA A 56 4.53 -6.09 -7.04
C ALA A 56 5.35 -5.55 -5.86
N ALA A 57 6.55 -6.08 -5.63
CA ALA A 57 7.46 -5.59 -4.60
C ALA A 57 7.95 -4.16 -4.90
N PHE A 58 8.27 -3.84 -6.16
CA PHE A 58 8.65 -2.49 -6.57
C PHE A 58 7.51 -1.47 -6.32
N PHE A 59 6.28 -1.81 -6.66
CA PHE A 59 5.13 -0.97 -6.36
C PHE A 59 4.84 -0.87 -4.87
N PHE A 60 5.03 -1.95 -4.11
CA PHE A 60 4.92 -1.91 -2.65
C PHE A 60 5.95 -0.96 -2.03
N VAL A 61 7.21 -1.02 -2.46
CA VAL A 61 8.26 -0.10 -2.01
C VAL A 61 7.91 1.34 -2.39
N SER A 62 7.44 1.56 -3.63
CA SER A 62 6.96 2.88 -4.07
C SER A 62 5.79 3.39 -3.21
N TRP A 63 4.89 2.50 -2.79
CA TRP A 63 3.79 2.80 -1.88
C TRP A 63 4.27 3.19 -0.47
N LEU A 64 5.31 2.52 0.05
CA LEU A 64 5.94 2.89 1.31
C LEU A 64 6.54 4.31 1.25
N PHE A 65 7.16 4.68 0.12
CA PHE A 65 7.66 6.03 -0.10
C PHE A 65 6.57 7.09 -0.24
N LEU A 66 5.36 6.70 -0.67
CA LEU A 66 4.20 7.59 -0.75
C LEU A 66 3.58 7.96 0.60
N LYS A 67 4.31 7.70 1.70
CA LYS A 67 3.87 8.00 3.08
C LYS A 67 3.31 9.43 3.15
N PRO A 68 2.06 9.59 3.64
CA PRO A 68 1.46 10.89 3.80
C PRO A 68 2.23 11.67 4.87
N THR A 69 3.18 12.48 4.41
CA THR A 69 3.95 13.38 5.28
C THR A 69 3.08 14.63 5.49
N PRO A 70 2.79 15.03 6.73
CA PRO A 70 2.07 16.28 6.97
C PRO A 70 2.92 17.42 6.38
N LYS A 71 2.30 18.23 5.52
CA LYS A 71 2.92 19.51 5.12
C LYS A 71 2.98 20.35 6.40
N VAL A 72 4.20 20.58 6.89
CA VAL A 72 4.49 21.48 8.01
C VAL A 72 4.10 22.89 7.61
#